data_AF-A0A8S9KXM5-F1
#
_entry.id   AF-A0A8S9KXM5-F1
#
_cell.length_a   1.000
_cell.length_b   1.000
_cell.length_c   1.000
_cell.angle_alpha   90.00
_cell.angle_beta   90.00
_cell.angle_gamma   90.00
#
_symmetry.space_group_name_H-M   'P 1'
#
loop_
_entity.id
_entity.type
_entity.pdbx_description
1 polymer ?
#
loop_
_entity_poly.entity_id
_entity_poly.type
_entity_poly.pdbx_seq_one_letter_code
_entity_poly.pdbx_strand_id
1 'polypeptide(L)' 'NLLRKLATQSVIYHLWKWRNNLIHNQTSIPAATVFHSIDRELRNIISARRHMKRFDSLMVMWLR' A
#
# COMPACT_ATOMS: atom_id res chain seq x y z
N ASN A 1 16.59 -1.85 -0.80
CA ASN A 1 15.47 -1.40 0.07
C ASN A 1 14.55 -0.37 -0.60
N LEU A 2 13.90 -0.71 -1.72
CA LEU A 2 12.83 0.12 -2.32
C LEU A 2 11.45 -0.40 -1.91
N LEU A 3 11.23 -1.71 -2.02
CA LEU A 3 9.97 -2.36 -1.59
C LEU A 3 9.58 -1.97 -0.17
N ARG A 4 10.52 -2.07 0.78
CA ARG A 4 10.29 -1.68 2.18
C ARG A 4 9.87 -0.22 2.31
N LYS A 5 10.50 0.71 1.56
CA LYS A 5 10.15 2.13 1.60
C LYS A 5 8.74 2.38 1.08
N LEU A 6 8.36 1.72 -0.02
CA LEU A 6 7.00 1.79 -0.57
C LEU A 6 5.99 1.22 0.42
N ALA A 7 6.25 0.02 0.96
CA ALA A 7 5.38 -0.62 1.93
C ALA A 7 5.18 0.26 3.18
N THR A 8 6.27 0.80 3.75
CA THR A 8 6.18 1.71 4.91
C THR A 8 5.37 2.95 4.58
N GLN A 9 5.60 3.58 3.42
CA GLN A 9 4.86 4.78 3.02
C GLN A 9 3.37 4.48 2.82
N SER A 10 3.00 3.40 2.11
CA SER A 10 1.61 3.01 1.92
C SER A 10 0.93 2.66 3.25
N VAL A 11 1.59 1.92 4.14
CA VAL A 11 1.04 1.59 5.47
C VAL A 11 0.77 2.84 6.30
N ILE A 12 1.72 3.77 6.38
CA ILE A 12 1.56 5.03 7.13
C ILE A 12 0.42 5.86 6.54
N TYR A 13 0.37 5.98 5.21
CA TYR A 13 -0.68 6.73 4.52
C TYR A 13 -2.07 6.15 4.78
N HIS A 14 -2.24 4.83 4.61
CA HIS A 14 -3.52 4.15 4.83
C HIS A 14 -3.96 4.19 6.29
N LEU A 15 -3.03 4.09 7.24
CA LEU A 15 -3.33 4.20 8.67
C LEU A 15 -3.80 5.61 9.03
N TRP A 16 -3.10 6.64 8.55
CA TRP A 16 -3.52 8.03 8.72
C TRP A 16 -4.90 8.28 8.11
N LYS A 17 -5.14 7.78 6.89
CA LYS A 17 -6.43 7.89 6.20
C LYS A 17 -7.55 7.19 6.97
N TRP A 18 -7.30 5.98 7.47
CA TRP A 18 -8.25 5.22 8.28
C TRP A 18 -8.64 5.98 9.55
N ARG A 19 -7.65 6.51 10.28
CA ARG A 19 -7.85 7.31 11.49
C ARG A 19 -8.66 8.58 11.21
N ASN A 20 -8.40 9.24 10.10
CA ASN A 20 -9.17 10.43 9.70
C ASN A 20 -10.61 10.08 9.30
N ASN A 21 -10.82 8.95 8.63
CA ASN A 21 -12.17 8.49 8.31
C ASN A 21 -12.99 8.20 9.58
N LEU A 22 -12.36 7.61 10.60
CA LEU A 22 -13.01 7.37 11.89
C LEU A 22 -13.41 8.69 12.58
N ILE A 23 -12.58 9.73 12.51
CA ILE A 23 -12.83 11.01 13.19
C ILE A 23 -13.87 11.85 12.45
N HIS A 24 -13.78 11.94 11.13
CA HIS A 24 -14.62 12.84 10.34
C HIS A 24 -15.92 12.20 9.87
N ASN A 25 -15.90 10.90 9.55
CA ASN A 25 -17.05 10.20 8.99
C ASN A 25 -17.70 9.24 10.00
N GLN A 26 -17.12 9.08 11.20
CA GLN A 26 -17.59 8.14 12.24
C GLN A 26 -17.70 6.68 11.77
N THR A 27 -17.10 6.38 10.61
CA THR A 27 -17.17 5.06 9.98
C THR A 27 -15.90 4.30 10.28
N SER A 28 -16.05 3.20 11.01
CA SER A 28 -14.97 2.25 11.24
C SER A 28 -14.82 1.36 10.00
N ILE A 29 -13.67 1.47 9.33
CA ILE A 29 -13.32 0.57 8.22
C ILE A 29 -12.63 -0.66 8.83
N PRO A 30 -13.02 -1.90 8.48
CA PRO A 30 -12.34 -3.09 8.96
C PRO A 30 -10.86 -3.12 8.57
N ALA A 31 -10.00 -3.61 9.46
CA ALA A 31 -8.56 -3.71 9.20
C ALA A 31 -8.27 -4.53 7.93
N ALA A 32 -9.03 -5.59 7.67
CA ALA A 32 -8.91 -6.40 6.46
C ALA A 32 -9.06 -5.56 5.17
N THR A 33 -10.00 -4.62 5.14
CA THR A 33 -10.22 -3.72 4.00
C THR A 33 -9.04 -2.76 3.81
N VAL A 34 -8.43 -2.30 4.91
CA VAL A 34 -7.22 -1.46 4.87
C VAL A 34 -6.04 -2.26 4.34
N PHE A 35 -5.82 -3.49 4.80
CA PHE A 35 -4.77 -4.37 4.29
C PHE A 35 -4.94 -4.69 2.80
N HIS A 36 -6.16 -4.96 2.36
CA HIS A 36 -6.45 -5.17 0.94
C HIS A 36 -6.16 -3.91 0.10
N SER A 37 -6.47 -2.73 0.65
CA SER A 37 -6.18 -1.45 -0.02
C SER A 37 -4.68 -1.21 -0.15
N ILE A 38 -3.89 -1.53 0.89
CA ILE A 38 -2.43 -1.44 0.86
C ILE A 38 -1.83 -2.40 -0.17
N ASP A 39 -2.26 -3.67 -0.18
CA ASP A 39 -1.80 -4.66 -1.16
C ASP A 39 -2.10 -4.21 -2.60
N ARG A 40 -3.33 -3.75 -2.86
CA ARG A 40 -3.72 -3.23 -4.17
C ARG A 40 -2.89 -2.01 -4.58
N GLU A 41 -2.64 -1.07 -3.66
CA GLU A 41 -1.84 0.12 -3.94
C GLU A 41 -0.40 -0.26 -4.30
N LEU A 42 0.24 -1.14 -3.53
CA LEU A 42 1.60 -1.60 -3.79
C LEU A 42 1.71 -2.29 -5.15
N ARG A 43 0.75 -3.18 -5.46
CA ARG A 43 0.68 -3.83 -6.77
C ARG A 43 0.52 -2.83 -7.91
N ASN A 44 -0.30 -1.80 -7.72
CA ASN A 44 -0.49 -0.74 -8.72
C ASN A 44 0.78 0.10 -8.93
N ILE A 45 1.43 0.53 -7.84
CA ILE A 45 2.68 1.31 -7.92
C ILE A 45 3.77 0.52 -8.65
N ILE A 46 3.92 -0.76 -8.30
CA ILE A 46 4.92 -1.64 -8.92
C ILE A 46 4.58 -1.86 -10.40
N SER A 47 3.33 -2.19 -10.72
CA SER A 47 2.88 -2.45 -12.09
C SER A 47 3.05 -1.22 -12.98
N ALA A 48 2.66 -0.03 -12.50
CA ALA A 48 2.77 1.22 -13.25
C ALA A 48 4.22 1.58 -13.60
N ARG A 49 5.18 1.14 -12.77
CA ARG A 49 6.61 1.42 -12.95
C ARG A 49 7.40 0.21 -13.43
N ARG A 50 6.73 -0.87 -13.87
CA ARG A 50 7.36 -2.12 -14.31
C ARG A 50 8.40 -1.93 -15.42
N HIS A 51 8.24 -0.92 -16.28
CA HIS A 51 9.23 -0.61 -17.32
C HIS A 51 10.58 -0.11 -16.78
N MET A 52 10.65 0.33 -15.52
CA MET A 52 11.88 0.77 -14.88
C MET A 52 12.63 -0.42 -14.28
N LYS A 53 13.91 -0.61 -14.63
CA LYS A 53 14.76 -1.70 -14.11
C LYS A 53 14.74 -1.87 -12.58
N ARG A 54 14.50 -0.79 -11.84
CA ARG A 54 14.43 -0.78 -10.37
C ARG A 54 13.16 -1.48 -9.81
N PHE A 55 12.15 -1.67 -10.64
CA PHE A 55 10.83 -2.22 -10.28
C PHE A 55 10.61 -3.66 -10.76
N ASP A 56 11.43 -4.17 -11.67
CA ASP A 56 11.29 -5.50 -12.30
C ASP A 56 11.14 -6.65 -11.29
N SER A 57 11.93 -6.64 -10.21
CA SER A 57 11.91 -7.70 -9.20
C SER A 57 10.95 -7.42 -8.03
N LEU A 58 10.37 -6.22 -7.94
CA LEU A 58 9.59 -5.83 -6.76
C LEU A 58 8.29 -6.60 -6.62
N MET A 59 7.60 -6.91 -7.73
CA MET A 59 6.34 -7.66 -7.68
C MET A 59 6.57 -9.08 -7.18
N VAL A 60 7.64 -9.73 -7.68
CA VAL A 60 8.03 -11.07 -7.23
C VAL A 60 8.40 -11.06 -5.75
N MET A 61 9.11 -10.03 -5.28
CA MET A 61 9.44 -9.89 -3.86
C MET A 61 8.22 -9.57 -2.98
N TRP A 62 7.16 -8.97 -3.52
CA TRP A 62 5.93 -8.68 -2.79
C TRP A 62 5.01 -9.90 -2.64
N LEU A 63 5.00 -10.79 -3.63
CA LEU A 63 4.15 -11.99 -3.65
C LEU A 63 4.77 -13.20 -2.94
N ARG A 64 6.04 -13.10 -2.52
CA ARG A 64 6.75 -14.12 -1.73
C ARG A 64 6.42 -13.99 -0.26
#